data_AF-A0A239AFT6-F1
#
_entry.id   AF-A0A239AFT6-F1
#
_cell.length_a   1.000
_cell.length_b   1.000
_cell.length_c   1.000
_cell.angle_alpha   90.00
_cell.angle_beta   90.00
_cell.angle_gamma   90.00
#
_symmetry.space_group_name_H-M   'P 1'
#
loop_
_entity.id
_entity.type
_entity.pdbx_description
1 polymer ?
#
loop_
_entity_poly.entity_id
_entity_poly.type
_entity_poly.pdbx_seq_one_letter_code
_entity_poly.pdbx_strand_id
1 'polypeptide(L)'
;MATKKPKLGLPPTLPAALSNPAMQEMISKGGSVLEPLVPAPAKSEPVEDKLKSFTFKIYESELAQIRAIQDSLPKRDRISIHDFVVAAVKEKIEKAAKKHNSK
;
A
#
# COMPACT_ATOMS: atom_id res chain seq x y z
N MET A 1 66.65 -29.75 23.81
CA MET A 1 66.13 -30.92 24.56
C MET A 1 64.61 -30.95 24.42
N ALA A 2 64.06 -32.10 23.96
CA ALA A 2 62.66 -32.58 24.01
C ALA A 2 61.54 -31.68 23.42
N THR A 3 60.93 -31.95 22.25
CA THR A 3 59.99 -33.02 21.84
C THR A 3 58.73 -33.20 22.71
N LYS A 4 57.55 -32.93 22.11
CA LYS A 4 56.42 -33.87 21.89
C LYS A 4 55.14 -33.13 21.43
N LYS A 5 54.62 -33.50 20.26
CA LYS A 5 53.20 -33.29 19.89
C LYS A 5 52.38 -34.46 20.45
N PRO A 6 51.12 -34.24 20.88
CA PRO A 6 50.09 -35.24 20.67
C PRO A 6 48.81 -34.67 20.03
N LYS A 7 48.02 -35.60 19.52
CA LYS A 7 46.88 -35.51 18.60
C LYS A 7 45.60 -34.99 19.26
N LEU A 8 44.77 -34.35 18.42
CA LEU A 8 43.31 -34.46 18.30
C LEU A 8 42.46 -34.49 19.59
N GLY A 9 41.72 -33.41 19.83
CA GLY A 9 40.56 -33.39 20.73
C GLY A 9 39.58 -32.31 20.27
N LEU A 10 38.32 -32.69 20.06
CA LEU A 10 37.19 -31.84 19.65
C LEU A 10 37.02 -30.61 20.56
N PRO A 11 36.40 -29.49 20.09
CA PRO A 11 36.01 -28.41 20.99
C PRO A 11 35.00 -28.93 22.03
N PRO A 12 35.10 -28.49 23.30
CA PRO A 12 34.22 -28.95 24.37
C PRO A 12 32.78 -28.55 24.09
N THR A 13 31.87 -29.48 24.30
CA THR A 13 30.42 -29.32 24.26
C THR A 13 30.01 -28.12 25.10
N LEU A 14 29.24 -27.20 24.49
CA LEU A 14 28.61 -26.06 25.17
C LEU A 14 27.92 -26.53 26.46
N PRO A 15 28.14 -25.88 27.63
CA PRO A 15 27.30 -26.14 28.78
C PRO A 15 25.90 -25.60 28.49
N ALA A 16 24.96 -26.52 28.30
CA ALA A 16 23.55 -26.24 28.45
C ALA A 16 23.28 -25.70 29.85
N ALA A 17 22.41 -24.70 29.93
CA ALA A 17 21.83 -24.10 31.14
C ALA A 17 22.72 -23.14 31.95
N LEU A 18 22.81 -21.89 31.49
CA LEU A 18 22.93 -20.72 32.38
C LEU A 18 21.86 -19.68 32.01
N SER A 19 20.61 -20.04 32.27
CA SER A 19 19.49 -19.09 32.31
C SER A 19 19.64 -18.20 33.54
N ASN A 20 20.36 -17.08 33.41
CA ASN A 20 20.43 -16.08 34.47
C ASN A 20 19.45 -14.93 34.13
N PRO A 21 18.37 -14.73 34.90
CA PRO A 21 17.37 -13.70 34.63
C PRO A 21 17.97 -12.27 34.63
N ALA A 22 19.08 -12.06 35.34
CA ALA A 22 19.78 -10.77 35.37
C ALA A 22 20.37 -10.36 34.01
N MET A 23 20.73 -11.31 33.12
CA MET A 23 21.19 -10.98 31.77
C MET A 23 20.03 -10.58 30.84
N GLN A 24 18.84 -11.16 31.03
CA GLN A 24 17.64 -10.84 30.24
C GLN A 24 17.18 -9.40 30.49
N GLU A 25 17.31 -8.91 31.72
CA GLU A 25 16.95 -7.54 32.10
C GLU A 25 17.91 -6.49 31.52
N MET A 26 19.20 -6.82 31.35
CA MET A 26 20.16 -5.93 30.66
C MET A 26 19.86 -5.81 29.16
N ILE A 27 19.44 -6.90 28.51
CA ILE A 27 19.05 -6.90 27.09
C ILE A 27 17.78 -6.06 26.88
N SER A 28 16.88 -6.05 27.87
CA SER A 28 15.59 -5.33 27.78
C SER A 28 15.69 -3.81 27.97
N LYS A 29 16.83 -3.29 28.47
CA LYS A 29 17.05 -1.85 28.69
C LYS A 29 17.88 -1.16 27.61
N GLY A 30 18.45 -1.91 26.66
CA GLY A 30 19.13 -1.35 25.49
C GLY A 30 18.13 -1.13 24.37
N GLY A 31 17.81 0.13 24.05
CA GLY A 31 16.86 0.50 23.00
C GLY A 31 17.22 -0.10 21.64
N SER A 32 16.56 -1.20 21.30
CA SER A 32 16.49 -1.71 19.93
C SER A 32 15.36 -0.95 19.24
N VAL A 33 15.73 -0.03 18.35
CA VAL A 33 14.82 0.56 17.37
C VAL A 33 14.28 -0.61 16.54
N LEU A 34 13.05 -1.02 16.83
CA LEU A 34 12.28 -1.83 15.91
C LEU A 34 12.25 -1.05 14.59
N GLU A 35 12.81 -1.64 13.54
CA GLU A 35 12.58 -1.22 12.16
C GLU A 35 11.10 -0.87 11.99
N PRO A 36 10.73 0.16 11.19
CA PRO A 36 9.35 0.44 10.91
C PRO A 36 8.72 -0.81 10.29
N LEU A 37 8.04 -1.57 11.15
CA LEU A 37 7.20 -2.69 10.75
C LEU A 37 6.19 -2.04 9.82
N VAL A 38 6.37 -2.25 8.52
CA VAL A 38 5.40 -1.86 7.50
C VAL A 38 4.06 -2.32 8.05
N PRO A 39 3.11 -1.41 8.34
CA PRO A 39 1.86 -1.83 8.94
C PRO A 39 1.20 -2.78 7.96
N ALA A 40 1.22 -4.07 8.31
CA ALA A 40 0.39 -5.06 7.65
C ALA A 40 -1.03 -4.49 7.69
N PRO A 41 -1.74 -4.39 6.55
CA PRO A 41 -3.07 -3.82 6.55
C PRO A 41 -3.91 -4.67 7.49
N ALA A 42 -4.37 -4.04 8.58
CA ALA A 42 -5.37 -4.60 9.46
C ALA A 42 -6.49 -5.11 8.56
N LYS A 43 -6.92 -6.37 8.76
CA LYS A 43 -8.13 -6.88 8.12
C LYS A 43 -9.27 -6.00 8.59
N SER A 44 -9.60 -5.00 7.78
CA SER A 44 -10.79 -4.19 7.94
C SER A 44 -11.96 -5.15 7.83
N GLU A 45 -12.77 -5.21 8.87
CA GLU A 45 -14.15 -5.70 8.79
C GLU A 45 -14.80 -5.14 7.51
N PRO A 46 -15.66 -5.90 6.80
CA PRO A 46 -16.25 -5.44 5.56
C PRO A 46 -17.23 -4.29 5.87
N VAL A 47 -16.69 -3.09 6.00
CA VAL A 47 -17.41 -1.85 5.79
C VAL A 47 -17.93 -1.98 4.37
N GLU A 48 -19.25 -2.01 4.21
CA GLU A 48 -19.89 -1.91 2.90
C GLU A 48 -19.45 -0.60 2.25
N ASP A 49 -18.31 -0.61 1.59
CA ASP A 49 -17.81 0.52 0.82
C ASP A 49 -18.66 0.58 -0.45
N LYS A 50 -19.83 1.23 -0.33
CA LYS A 50 -20.91 1.27 -1.33
C LYS A 50 -20.52 1.97 -2.63
N LEU A 51 -19.29 2.46 -2.75
CA LEU A 51 -18.75 3.05 -3.95
C LEU A 51 -17.97 2.00 -4.74
N LYS A 52 -18.64 1.38 -5.72
CA LYS A 52 -17.96 0.55 -6.72
C LYS A 52 -17.05 1.44 -7.56
N SER A 53 -15.76 1.40 -7.26
CA SER A 53 -14.74 2.00 -8.13
C SER A 53 -14.57 1.13 -9.37
N PHE A 54 -14.36 1.79 -10.51
CA PHE A 54 -14.00 1.10 -11.74
C PHE A 54 -12.99 1.93 -12.50
N THR A 55 -12.07 1.24 -13.16
CA THR A 55 -11.09 1.83 -14.05
C THR A 55 -11.51 1.50 -15.47
N PHE A 56 -11.57 2.51 -16.33
CA PHE A 56 -11.79 2.32 -17.75
C PHE A 56 -10.55 2.79 -18.53
N LYS A 57 -10.26 2.09 -19.62
CA LYS A 57 -9.14 2.41 -20.51
C LYS A 57 -9.63 3.40 -21.55
N ILE A 58 -8.93 4.52 -21.68
CA ILE A 58 -9.13 5.51 -22.74
C ILE A 58 -7.80 5.81 -23.41
N TYR A 59 -7.86 6.35 -24.62
CA TYR A 59 -6.65 6.79 -25.29
C TYR A 59 -6.09 8.04 -24.61
N GLU A 60 -4.77 8.20 -24.66
CA GLU A 60 -4.10 9.38 -24.10
C GLU A 60 -4.58 10.67 -24.77
N SER A 61 -4.88 10.62 -26.07
CA SER A 61 -5.45 11.73 -26.82
C SER A 61 -6.79 12.20 -26.25
N GLU A 62 -7.64 11.28 -25.80
CA GLU A 62 -8.93 11.58 -25.18
C GLU A 62 -8.73 12.19 -23.78
N LEU A 63 -7.79 11.65 -23.01
CA LEU A 63 -7.43 12.20 -21.70
C LEU A 63 -6.88 13.63 -21.83
N ALA A 64 -6.06 13.90 -22.84
CA ALA A 64 -5.54 15.24 -23.13
C ALA A 64 -6.66 16.22 -23.49
N GLN A 65 -7.67 15.80 -24.25
CA GLN A 65 -8.84 16.63 -24.55
C GLN A 65 -9.62 17.00 -23.28
N ILE A 66 -9.83 16.05 -22.37
CA ILE A 66 -10.52 16.32 -21.09
C ILE A 66 -9.75 17.37 -20.28
N ARG A 67 -8.42 17.25 -20.21
CA ARG A 67 -7.56 18.23 -19.52
C ARG A 67 -7.62 19.61 -20.17
N ALA A 68 -7.60 19.69 -21.49
CA ALA A 68 -7.72 20.96 -22.21
C ALA A 68 -9.05 21.67 -21.91
N ILE A 69 -10.15 20.92 -21.84
CA ILE A 69 -11.46 21.46 -21.44
C ILE A 69 -11.42 21.96 -20.00
N GLN A 70 -10.84 21.18 -19.07
CA GLN A 70 -10.68 21.57 -17.67
C GLN A 70 -9.86 22.87 -17.51
N ASP A 71 -8.77 23.00 -18.26
CA ASP A 71 -7.89 24.18 -18.21
C ASP A 71 -8.52 25.43 -18.81
N SER A 72 -9.43 25.26 -19.77
CA SER A 72 -10.20 26.35 -20.38
C SER A 72 -11.24 26.97 -19.43
N LEU A 73 -11.65 26.25 -18.38
CA LEU A 73 -12.60 26.75 -17.41
C LEU A 73 -11.97 27.79 -16.46
N PRO A 74 -12.73 28.80 -16.01
CA PRO A 74 -12.29 29.73 -14.99
C PRO A 74 -11.77 28.99 -13.76
N LYS A 75 -10.70 29.47 -13.12
CA LYS A 75 -10.08 28.80 -11.95
C LYS A 75 -11.08 28.42 -10.85
N ARG A 76 -12.15 29.20 -10.72
CA ARG A 76 -13.21 28.99 -9.73
C ARG A 76 -14.08 27.77 -10.03
N ASP A 77 -14.23 27.42 -11.30
CA ASP A 77 -15.16 26.39 -11.79
C ASP A 77 -14.43 25.14 -12.29
N ARG A 78 -13.12 25.02 -12.00
CA ARG A 78 -12.34 23.83 -12.35
C ARG A 78 -12.84 22.64 -11.55
N ILE A 79 -13.61 21.78 -12.21
CA ILE A 79 -14.05 20.51 -11.67
C ILE A 79 -12.94 19.46 -11.77
N SER A 80 -13.01 18.43 -10.93
CA SER A 80 -12.09 17.30 -11.03
C SER A 80 -12.38 16.49 -12.31
N ILE A 81 -11.37 15.78 -12.84
CA ILE A 81 -11.57 14.87 -13.99
C ILE A 81 -12.64 13.81 -13.66
N HIS A 82 -12.67 13.34 -12.42
CA HIS A 82 -13.69 12.42 -11.94
C HIS A 82 -15.10 13.00 -12.13
N ASP A 83 -15.34 14.22 -11.63
CA ASP A 83 -16.67 14.84 -11.70
C ASP A 83 -17.05 15.18 -13.13
N PHE A 84 -16.07 15.56 -13.97
CA PHE A 84 -16.28 15.75 -15.39
C PHE A 84 -16.79 14.47 -16.05
N VAL A 85 -16.13 13.33 -15.79
CA VAL A 85 -16.54 12.03 -16.36
C VAL A 85 -17.92 11.63 -15.85
N VAL A 86 -18.20 11.77 -14.55
CA VAL A 86 -19.50 11.43 -13.97
C VAL A 86 -20.62 12.28 -14.58
N ALA A 87 -20.42 13.60 -14.70
CA ALA A 87 -21.38 14.50 -15.30
C ALA A 87 -21.65 14.15 -16.77
N ALA A 88 -20.60 13.92 -17.56
CA ALA A 88 -20.71 13.56 -18.96
C ALA A 88 -21.43 12.22 -19.17
N VAL A 89 -21.15 11.21 -18.33
CA VAL A 89 -21.84 9.91 -18.39
C VAL A 89 -23.31 10.07 -18.03
N LYS A 90 -23.64 10.84 -16.99
CA LYS A 90 -25.02 11.10 -16.60
C LYS A 90 -25.81 11.79 -17.72
N GLU A 91 -25.24 12.84 -18.31
CA GLU A 91 -25.85 13.55 -19.44
C GLU A 91 -26.06 12.63 -20.65
N LYS A 92 -25.09 11.74 -20.93
CA LYS A 92 -25.20 10.76 -22.03
C LYS A 92 -26.34 9.77 -21.79
N ILE A 93 -26.50 9.27 -20.57
CA ILE A 93 -27.59 8.37 -20.18
C ILE A 93 -28.94 9.07 -20.33
N GLU A 94 -29.07 10.30 -19.83
CA GLU A 94 -30.32 11.06 -19.94
C GLU A 94 -30.71 11.33 -21.40
N LYS A 95 -29.75 11.69 -22.26
CA LYS A 95 -29.98 11.86 -23.70
C LYS A 95 -30.37 10.56 -24.38
N ALA A 96 -29.73 9.44 -24.01
CA ALA A 96 -30.05 8.12 -24.56
C ALA A 96 -31.45 7.65 -24.14
N ALA A 97 -31.83 7.84 -22.88
CA ALA A 97 -33.17 7.52 -22.36
C ALA A 97 -34.27 8.32 -23.08
N LYS A 98 -34.07 9.63 -23.26
CA LYS A 98 -35.01 10.48 -24.01
C LYS A 98 -35.19 10.01 -25.46
N LYS A 99 -34.09 9.63 -26.13
CA LYS A 99 -34.11 9.15 -27.52
C LYS A 99 -34.77 7.77 -27.66
N HIS A 100 -34.64 6.92 -26.65
CA HIS A 100 -35.27 5.59 -26.64
C HIS A 100 -36.78 5.69 -26.41
N ASN A 101 -37.25 6.54 -25.49
CA ASN A 101 -38.68 6.71 -25.21
C ASN A 101 -39.46 7.47 -26.31
N SER A 102 -38.76 8.10 -27.26
CA SER A 102 -39.36 8.80 -28.40
C SER A 102 -39.50 7.93 -29.67
N LYS A 103 -39.18 6.63 -29.58
CA LYS A 103 -39.40 5.63 -30.65
C LYS A 103 -40.49 4.67 -30.23
#